data_AF-A0A925HYM4-F1
#
_entry.id   AF-A0A925HYM4-F1
#
_cell.length_a   1.000
_cell.length_b   1.000
_cell.length_c   1.000
_cell.angle_alpha   90.00
_cell.angle_beta   90.00
_cell.angle_gamma   90.00
#
_symmetry.space_group_name_H-M   'P 1'
#
loop_
_entity.id
_entity.type
_entity.pdbx_description
1 polymer ?
#
loop_
_entity_poly.entity_id
_entity_poly.type
_entity_poly.pdbx_seq_one_letter_code
_entity_poly.pdbx_strand_id
1 'polypeptide(L)'
;MAQCEFCAKTKSVGNQITTRGKAKYLGGVGTKVTGITRREFKPNLQRIKITTPNGTNKTVLICTRCLKKGIVRKAVKQAPFKLPVDHKAKPTPPRAVAPKAAAKPVKAKA
;
A
#
# COMPACT_ATOMS: atom_id res chain seq x y z
N MET A 1 11.81 -14.86 16.71
CA MET A 1 10.49 -14.21 16.58
C MET A 1 10.40 -13.49 15.25
N ALA A 2 9.22 -13.40 14.64
CA ALA A 2 9.03 -12.57 13.45
C ALA A 2 8.97 -11.09 13.88
N GLN A 3 10.07 -10.36 13.63
CA GLN A 3 10.24 -8.96 13.99
C GLN A 3 10.67 -8.17 12.76
N CYS A 4 10.23 -6.91 12.66
CA CYS A 4 10.75 -6.00 11.65
C CYS A 4 12.15 -5.52 12.03
N GLU A 5 13.12 -5.62 11.12
CA GLU A 5 14.51 -5.23 11.39
C GLU A 5 14.70 -3.71 11.58
N PHE A 6 13.84 -2.87 10.99
CA PHE A 6 13.95 -1.41 11.07
C PHE A 6 13.14 -0.78 12.20
N CYS A 7 11.97 -1.33 12.50
CA CYS A 7 10.99 -0.72 13.40
C CYS A 7 10.73 -1.58 14.64
N ALA A 8 11.45 -2.70 14.78
CA ALA A 8 11.35 -3.63 15.89
C ALA A 8 9.93 -4.17 16.17
N LYS A 9 8.97 -4.01 15.25
CA LYS A 9 7.58 -4.43 15.45
C LYS A 9 7.49 -5.93 15.65
N THR A 10 6.98 -6.33 16.80
CA THR A 10 6.67 -7.69 17.18
C THR A 10 5.17 -7.94 17.11
N LYS A 11 4.77 -9.19 17.33
CA LYS A 11 3.36 -9.53 17.52
C LYS A 11 2.86 -8.92 18.82
N SER A 12 1.67 -8.33 18.80
CA SER A 12 0.98 -7.95 20.02
C SER A 12 -0.12 -8.96 20.34
N VAL A 13 -0.40 -9.13 21.63
CA VAL A 13 -1.50 -9.99 22.10
C VAL A 13 -2.68 -9.10 22.44
N GLY A 14 -3.88 -9.58 22.15
CA GLY A 14 -5.09 -9.00 22.74
C GLY A 14 -6.21 -10.01 22.76
N ASN A 15 -7.39 -9.55 23.16
CA ASN A 15 -8.55 -10.41 23.31
C ASN A 15 -9.50 -10.26 22.11
N GLN A 16 -10.22 -11.35 21.84
CA GLN A 16 -11.40 -11.36 21.01
C GLN A 16 -12.60 -11.44 21.96
N ILE A 17 -13.41 -10.38 21.96
CA ILE A 17 -14.57 -10.25 22.83
C ILE A 17 -15.80 -10.53 21.99
N THR A 18 -16.56 -11.56 22.37
CA THR A 18 -17.87 -11.84 21.78
C THR A 18 -18.94 -11.19 22.65
N THR A 19 -19.75 -10.33 22.05
CA THR A 19 -20.86 -9.65 22.73
C THR A 19 -22.19 -10.07 22.13
N ARG A 20 -23.22 -10.18 22.97
CA ARG A 20 -24.61 -10.48 22.56
C ARG A 20 -25.57 -9.41 23.07
N GLY A 21 -26.66 -9.22 22.35
CA GLY A 21 -27.68 -8.21 22.65
C GLY A 21 -27.44 -6.88 21.93
N LYS A 22 -28.43 -5.99 21.99
CA LYS A 22 -28.33 -4.64 21.44
C LYS A 22 -27.68 -3.69 22.45
N ALA A 23 -26.85 -2.79 21.95
CA ALA A 23 -26.22 -1.78 22.80
C ALA A 23 -27.27 -0.81 23.37
N LYS A 24 -27.01 -0.26 24.57
CA LYS A 24 -27.95 0.65 25.26
C LYS A 24 -28.28 1.90 24.43
N TYR A 25 -27.29 2.44 23.72
CA TYR A 25 -27.48 3.63 22.87
C TYR A 25 -28.41 3.37 21.66
N LEU A 26 -28.70 2.12 21.32
CA LEU A 26 -29.65 1.72 20.29
C LEU A 26 -31.04 1.37 20.87
N GLY A 27 -31.33 1.76 22.12
CA GLY A 27 -32.59 1.44 22.80
C GLY A 27 -32.71 -0.01 23.28
N GLY A 28 -31.59 -0.73 23.39
CA GLY A 28 -31.55 -2.08 23.97
C GLY A 28 -31.27 -2.07 25.47
N VAL A 29 -31.42 -3.23 26.13
CA VAL A 29 -31.08 -3.42 27.55
C VAL A 29 -29.57 -3.34 27.81
N GLY A 30 -28.75 -3.69 26.80
CA GLY A 30 -27.29 -3.64 26.83
C GLY A 30 -26.64 -4.91 26.26
N THR A 31 -25.39 -4.77 25.83
CA THR A 31 -24.57 -5.89 25.34
C THR A 31 -23.94 -6.66 26.50
N LYS A 32 -24.14 -7.98 26.56
CA LYS A 32 -23.45 -8.89 27.49
C LYS A 32 -22.22 -9.51 26.82
N VAL A 33 -21.13 -9.64 27.57
CA VAL A 33 -19.92 -10.35 27.11
C VAL A 33 -20.12 -11.85 27.32
N THR A 34 -20.10 -12.63 26.24
CA THR A 34 -20.32 -14.08 26.29
C THR A 34 -19.04 -14.91 26.28
N GLY A 35 -17.93 -14.32 25.84
CA GLY A 35 -16.67 -15.04 25.76
C GLY A 35 -15.51 -14.11 25.47
N ILE A 36 -14.39 -14.39 26.13
CA ILE A 36 -13.13 -13.69 25.98
C ILE A 36 -12.06 -14.74 25.65
N THR A 37 -11.56 -14.72 24.42
CA THR A 37 -10.45 -15.58 23.99
C THR A 37 -9.23 -14.74 23.64
N ARG A 38 -8.02 -15.31 23.80
CA ARG A 38 -6.77 -14.64 23.40
C ARG A 38 -6.55 -14.79 21.89
N ARG A 39 -6.05 -13.73 21.25
CA ARG A 39 -5.60 -13.73 19.85
C ARG A 39 -4.28 -13.00 19.69
N GLU A 40 -3.52 -13.38 18.67
CA GLU A 40 -2.28 -12.72 18.29
C GLU A 40 -2.51 -11.77 17.11
N PHE A 41 -2.11 -10.51 17.25
CA PHE A 41 -2.02 -9.57 16.15
C PHE A 41 -0.64 -9.63 15.53
N LYS A 42 -0.54 -10.31 14.39
CA LYS A 42 0.72 -10.42 13.62
C LYS A 42 0.88 -9.19 12.72
N PRO A 43 1.99 -8.44 12.79
CA PRO A 43 2.27 -7.41 11.81
C PRO A 43 2.44 -8.03 10.42
N ASN A 44 2.03 -7.30 9.37
CA ASN A 44 2.29 -7.71 7.98
C ASN A 44 3.78 -7.50 7.68
N LEU A 45 4.56 -8.55 7.95
CA LEU A 45 5.99 -8.64 7.67
C LEU A 45 6.18 -9.30 6.32
N GLN A 46 6.93 -8.64 5.45
CA GLN A 46 7.25 -9.13 4.12
C GLN A 46 8.75 -9.39 4.03
N ARG A 47 9.12 -10.53 3.43
CA ARG A 47 10.51 -10.86 3.11
C ARG A 47 10.86 -10.20 1.79
N ILE A 48 11.77 -9.22 1.80
CA ILE A 48 12.10 -8.43 0.61
C ILE A 48 13.61 -8.25 0.50
N LYS A 49 14.10 -8.18 -0.75
CA LYS A 49 15.47 -7.79 -1.08
C LYS A 49 15.59 -6.26 -1.07
N ILE A 50 16.44 -5.74 -0.19
CA ILE A 50 16.77 -4.31 -0.07
C ILE A 50 18.14 -4.07 -0.68
N THR A 51 18.32 -2.92 -1.31
CA THR A 51 19.64 -2.36 -1.59
C THR A 51 20.09 -1.50 -0.41
N THR A 52 21.14 -1.95 0.29
CA THR A 52 21.76 -1.24 1.42
C THR A 52 22.42 0.05 0.88
N PRO A 53 22.54 1.14 1.67
CA PRO A 53 23.30 2.33 1.26
C PRO A 53 24.73 2.01 0.80
N ASN A 54 25.32 0.92 1.29
CA ASN A 54 26.64 0.43 0.88
C ASN A 54 26.62 -0.41 -0.41
N GLY A 55 25.55 -0.34 -1.21
CA GLY A 55 25.40 -1.07 -2.49
C GLY A 55 25.12 -2.57 -2.39
N THR A 56 25.20 -3.17 -1.20
CA THR A 56 24.96 -4.61 -1.02
C THR A 56 23.46 -4.93 -0.95
N ASN A 57 23.06 -6.01 -1.64
CA ASN A 57 21.67 -6.48 -1.60
C ASN A 57 21.48 -7.49 -0.47
N LYS A 58 20.57 -7.21 0.47
CA LYS A 58 20.25 -8.10 1.59
C LYS A 58 18.78 -8.46 1.61
N THR A 59 18.47 -9.71 1.97
CA THR A 59 17.10 -10.16 2.24
C THR A 59 16.78 -9.96 3.69
N VAL A 60 15.71 -9.22 3.97
CA VAL A 60 15.34 -8.85 5.33
C VAL A 60 13.83 -8.86 5.54
N LEU A 61 13.43 -8.97 6.82
CA LEU A 61 12.03 -8.95 7.25
C LEU A 61 11.59 -7.53 7.57
N ILE A 62 10.64 -7.01 6.79
CA ILE A 62 10.23 -5.61 6.84
C ILE A 62 8.73 -5.49 7.04
N CYS A 63 8.32 -4.52 7.85
CA CYS A 63 6.92 -4.16 8.00
C CYS A 63 6.39 -3.37 6.78
N THR A 64 5.16 -3.63 6.33
CA THR A 64 4.57 -2.88 5.20
C THR A 64 4.48 -1.36 5.44
N ARG A 65 4.32 -0.92 6.70
CA ARG A 65 4.37 0.52 7.05
C ARG A 65 5.75 1.12 6.80
N CYS A 66 6.82 0.35 7.02
CA CYS A 66 8.21 0.77 6.84
C CYS A 66 8.51 0.92 5.34
N LEU A 67 7.99 0.00 4.52
CA LEU A 67 8.04 0.09 3.06
C LEU A 67 7.26 1.30 2.54
N LYS A 68 6.05 1.55 3.07
CA LYS A 68 5.22 2.69 2.65
C LYS A 68 5.87 4.05 2.97
N LYS A 69 6.64 4.14 4.06
CA LYS A 69 7.39 5.35 4.44
C LYS A 69 8.64 5.60 3.60
N GLY A 70 9.07 4.66 2.76
CA GLY A 70 10.26 4.83 1.91
C GLY A 70 11.60 4.78 2.65
N ILE A 71 11.62 4.32 3.92
CA ILE A 71 12.86 4.09 4.70
C ILE A 71 13.80 3.11 3.98
N VAL A 72 13.22 2.28 3.12
CA VAL A 72 13.88 1.19 2.41
C VAL A 72 13.56 1.28 0.93
N ARG A 73 14.60 1.20 0.08
CA ARG A 73 14.44 0.97 -1.36
C ARG A 73 14.48 -0.52 -1.68
N LYS A 74 13.45 -1.01 -2.38
CA LYS A 74 13.43 -2.38 -2.90
C LYS A 74 14.51 -2.53 -3.98
N ALA A 75 15.16 -3.68 -4.03
CA ALA A 75 16.08 -4.00 -5.10
C ALA A 75 15.33 -4.01 -6.45
N VAL A 76 15.79 -3.20 -7.40
CA VAL A 76 15.23 -3.15 -8.75
C VAL A 76 15.64 -4.43 -9.47
N LYS A 77 14.68 -5.31 -9.74
CA LYS A 77 14.91 -6.45 -10.63
C LYS A 77 14.83 -5.93 -12.07
N GLN A 78 15.98 -5.77 -12.71
CA GLN A 78 16.02 -5.52 -14.15
C GLN A 78 15.54 -6.79 -14.85
N ALA A 79 14.60 -6.64 -15.79
CA ALA A 79 14.24 -7.75 -16.66
C ALA A 79 15.48 -8.16 -17.48
N PRO A 80 15.64 -9.45 -17.81
CA PRO A 80 16.70 -9.87 -18.72
C PRO A 80 16.54 -9.10 -20.04
N PHE A 81 17.67 -8.51 -20.47
CA PHE A 81 17.94 -7.85 -21.75
C PHE A 81 16.74 -7.79 -22.73
N LYS A 82 16.21 -6.59 -22.91
CA LYS A 82 15.40 -6.29 -24.09
C LYS A 82 16.34 -6.38 -25.29
N LEU A 83 16.05 -7.28 -26.22
CA LEU A 83 16.70 -7.29 -27.53
C LEU A 83 16.47 -5.90 -28.16
N PRO A 84 17.51 -5.24 -28.69
CA PRO A 84 17.31 -4.04 -29.48
C PRO A 84 16.62 -4.47 -30.77
N VAL A 85 15.30 -4.32 -30.85
CA VAL A 85 14.62 -4.29 -32.15
C VAL A 85 14.94 -2.94 -32.78
N ASP A 86 16.01 -2.95 -33.56
CA ASP A 86 16.39 -2.01 -34.61
C ASP A 86 15.92 -0.55 -34.44
N HIS A 87 16.77 0.26 -33.79
CA HIS A 87 16.65 1.71 -33.77
C HIS A 87 17.04 2.34 -35.12
N LYS A 88 16.23 2.13 -36.17
CA LYS A 88 16.31 2.86 -37.45
C LYS A 88 14.91 3.14 -38.03
N ALA A 89 14.02 3.73 -37.24
CA ALA A 89 12.91 4.51 -37.77
C ALA A 89 12.74 5.76 -36.90
N LYS A 90 13.03 6.94 -37.45
CA LYS A 90 12.82 8.21 -36.78
C LYS A 90 11.35 8.31 -36.35
N PRO A 91 11.02 8.67 -35.10
CA PRO A 91 9.66 9.11 -34.80
C PRO A 91 9.46 10.49 -35.43
N THR A 92 8.67 10.56 -36.49
CA THR A 92 8.04 11.81 -36.92
C THR A 92 7.23 12.37 -35.75
N PRO A 93 7.40 13.65 -35.38
CA PRO A 93 6.65 14.23 -34.28
C PRO A 93 5.15 14.20 -34.61
N PRO A 94 4.27 13.79 -33.68
CA PRO A 94 2.84 13.92 -33.89
C PRO A 94 2.51 15.41 -33.99
N ARG A 95 1.90 15.75 -35.12
CA ARG A 95 1.32 17.06 -35.47
C ARG A 95 0.50 17.60 -34.30
N ALA A 96 0.74 18.86 -33.96
CA ALA A 96 0.04 19.61 -32.92
C ALA A 96 -1.48 19.41 -32.99
N VAL A 97 -2.08 18.89 -31.93
CA VAL A 97 -3.51 19.06 -31.70
C VAL A 97 -3.68 20.44 -31.09
N ALA A 98 -4.16 21.38 -31.91
CA ALA A 98 -4.49 22.74 -31.51
C ALA A 98 -5.44 22.75 -30.29
N PRO A 99 -5.29 23.72 -29.38
CA PRO A 99 -6.25 23.91 -28.31
C PRO A 99 -7.52 24.53 -28.90
N LYS A 100 -8.62 23.78 -28.97
CA LYS A 100 -9.95 24.39 -29.15
C LYS A 100 -10.36 25.04 -27.83
N ALA A 101 -9.89 26.26 -27.61
CA ALA A 101 -10.64 27.23 -26.83
C ALA A 101 -11.63 27.93 -27.77
N ALA A 102 -12.91 27.66 -27.59
CA ALA A 102 -13.98 28.58 -28.00
C ALA A 102 -15.14 28.40 -27.03
N ALA A 103 -15.27 29.39 -26.17
CA ALA A 103 -16.38 29.56 -25.26
C ALA A 103 -17.58 30.22 -25.96
N LYS A 104 -18.77 29.98 -25.36
CA LYS A 104 -20.00 30.82 -25.29
C LYS A 104 -21.01 30.76 -26.45
N PRO A 105 -22.32 31.06 -26.21
CA PRO A 105 -22.86 31.80 -25.05
C PRO A 105 -24.15 31.25 -24.38
N VAL A 106 -24.39 31.79 -23.19
CA VAL A 106 -25.68 31.90 -22.51
C VAL A 106 -26.59 32.90 -23.26
N LYS A 107 -27.89 32.56 -23.40
CA LYS A 107 -29.14 33.38 -23.53
C LYS A 107 -30.22 32.47 -24.14
N ALA A 108 -31.52 32.50 -23.87
CA ALA A 108 -32.43 33.21 -22.98
C ALA A 108 -33.77 32.44 -23.02
N LYS A 109 -34.64 32.69 -22.04
CA LYS A 109 -36.03 32.22 -21.82
C LYS A 109 -36.84 31.75 -23.05
N ALA A 110 -37.66 30.71 -22.82
CA ALA A 110 -39.12 30.74 -23.02
C ALA A 110 -39.78 30.03 -21.83
#